data_AF-A0A1I8GIJ7-F1
#
_entry.id   AF-A0A1I8GIJ7-F1
#
_cell.length_a   1.000
_cell.length_b   1.000
_cell.length_c   1.000
_cell.angle_alpha   90.00
_cell.angle_beta   90.00
_cell.angle_gamma   90.00
#
_symmetry.space_group_name_H-M   'P 1'
#
loop_
_entity.id
_entity.type
_entity.pdbx_description
1 polymer ?
#
loop_
_entity_poly.entity_id
_entity_poly.type
_entity_poly.pdbx_seq_one_letter_code
_entity_poly.pdbx_strand_id
1 'polypeptide(L)'
;LAATAAPPSTLGLAKSVEFFGYRGGSVRASAVLGNNTCSGGSHLDCPDEYMYNVSVTFANHLADTAVLSRLVRVQVPILGVRIVTNATHYKTNAIVSFYVLQHQGSQPLYTWNFTDGTRTGPELQQQWNFTSPGPRTVQTESTNYISGNWSNI
;
A
#
# COMPACT_ATOMS: atom_id res chain seq x y z
N LEU A 1 16.01 24.20 -26.86
CA LEU A 1 14.90 24.40 -25.89
C LEU A 1 14.43 23.02 -25.44
N ALA A 2 14.94 22.54 -24.32
CA ALA A 2 14.58 21.24 -23.77
C ALA A 2 13.38 21.43 -22.83
N ALA A 3 12.27 20.77 -23.13
CA ALA A 3 11.13 20.70 -22.23
C ALA A 3 11.37 19.54 -21.25
N THR A 4 11.60 19.88 -19.98
CA THR A 4 11.64 18.92 -18.88
C THR A 4 10.22 18.44 -18.62
N ALA A 5 9.94 17.16 -18.90
CA ALA A 5 8.72 16.50 -18.44
C ALA A 5 8.70 16.52 -16.91
N ALA A 6 7.64 17.08 -16.33
CA ALA A 6 7.38 16.94 -14.91
C ALA A 6 7.23 15.44 -14.56
N PRO A 7 7.70 14.99 -13.39
CA PRO A 7 7.49 13.61 -12.95
C PRO A 7 5.99 13.32 -12.94
N PRO A 8 5.57 12.07 -13.23
CA PRO A 8 4.16 11.71 -13.21
C PRO A 8 3.64 11.96 -11.80
N SER A 9 2.77 12.97 -11.67
CA SER A 9 1.99 13.18 -10.46
C SER A 9 1.18 11.90 -10.24
N THR A 10 1.59 11.08 -9.29
CA THR A 10 0.79 9.98 -8.75
C THR A 10 -0.37 10.59 -7.97
N LEU A 11 -1.32 11.18 -8.70
CA LEU A 11 -2.69 11.31 -8.26
C LEU A 11 -3.19 9.88 -8.12
N GLY A 12 -2.95 9.30 -6.93
CA GLY A 12 -3.59 8.07 -6.52
C GLY A 12 -5.07 8.22 -6.78
N LEU A 13 -5.66 7.24 -7.47
CA LEU A 13 -7.08 7.19 -7.81
C LEU A 13 -7.91 7.79 -6.67
N ALA A 14 -8.44 9.00 -6.88
CA ALA A 14 -9.34 9.63 -5.93
C ALA A 14 -10.53 8.71 -5.77
N LYS A 15 -10.63 8.05 -4.61
CA LYS A 15 -11.77 7.18 -4.30
C LYS A 15 -12.82 8.06 -3.63
N SER A 16 -13.91 8.34 -4.34
CA SER A 16 -15.07 9.01 -3.76
C SER A 16 -15.84 8.05 -2.84
N VAL A 17 -16.39 8.59 -1.76
CA VAL A 17 -17.41 7.90 -0.96
C VAL A 17 -18.75 8.56 -1.31
N GLU A 18 -19.60 7.83 -2.03
CA GLU A 18 -20.94 8.29 -2.40
C GLU A 18 -21.99 7.74 -1.43
N PHE A 19 -22.94 8.59 -1.04
CA PHE A 19 -24.02 8.24 -0.12
C PHE A 19 -25.36 8.35 -0.82
N PHE A 20 -26.19 7.32 -0.72
CA PHE A 20 -27.54 7.30 -1.27
C PHE A 20 -28.56 7.19 -0.13
N GLY A 21 -29.53 8.11 -0.11
CA GLY A 21 -30.66 8.10 0.84
C GLY A 21 -31.98 7.88 0.11
N TYR A 22 -32.88 7.09 0.70
CA TYR A 22 -34.25 6.93 0.20
C TYR A 22 -35.19 7.99 0.81
N ARG A 23 -36.13 8.47 -0.01
CA ARG A 23 -36.99 9.65 0.17
C ARG A 23 -37.56 9.86 1.59
N GLY A 24 -37.63 11.13 2.00
CA GLY A 24 -38.65 11.64 2.93
C GLY A 24 -38.11 12.49 4.07
N GLY A 25 -37.71 13.73 3.80
CA GLY A 25 -37.30 14.72 4.80
C GLY A 25 -35.96 15.38 4.47
N SER A 26 -35.74 16.60 4.95
CA SER A 26 -34.42 17.26 4.89
C SER A 26 -33.44 16.49 5.78
N VAL A 27 -32.78 15.50 5.21
CA VAL A 27 -31.77 14.70 5.90
C VAL A 27 -30.49 15.51 5.95
N ARG A 28 -30.03 15.84 7.17
CA ARG A 28 -28.66 16.32 7.36
C ARG A 28 -27.76 15.11 7.49
N ALA A 29 -26.89 14.92 6.50
CA ALA A 29 -25.81 13.95 6.55
C ALA A 29 -24.52 14.67 6.97
N SER A 30 -23.90 14.21 8.05
CA SER A 30 -22.55 14.67 8.45
C SER A 30 -21.62 13.47 8.52
N ALA A 31 -20.51 13.53 7.78
CA ALA A 31 -19.45 12.55 7.91
C ALA A 31 -18.49 12.97 9.03
N VAL A 32 -18.26 12.09 10.00
CA VAL A 32 -17.25 12.27 11.05
C VAL A 32 -16.19 11.19 10.86
N LEU A 33 -14.97 11.63 10.65
CA LEU A 33 -13.79 10.78 10.58
C LEU A 33 -13.24 10.60 11.98
N GLY A 34 -12.90 9.37 12.36
CA GLY A 34 -12.41 9.05 13.71
C GLY A 34 -11.08 9.74 14.09
N ASN A 35 -10.44 10.45 13.16
CA ASN A 35 -9.23 11.23 13.36
C ASN A 35 -9.35 12.54 12.55
N ASN A 36 -9.09 13.69 13.19
CA ASN A 36 -9.16 15.03 12.62
C ASN A 36 -8.06 15.34 11.58
N THR A 37 -7.19 14.38 11.21
CA THR A 37 -6.10 14.63 10.25
C THR A 37 -6.52 14.60 8.78
N CYS A 38 -7.68 14.04 8.45
CA CYS A 38 -8.21 14.11 7.09
C CYS A 38 -8.98 15.42 6.90
N SER A 39 -8.76 16.10 5.77
CA SER A 39 -9.43 17.36 5.45
C SER A 39 -10.18 17.27 4.12
N GLY A 40 -11.34 17.93 4.05
CA GLY A 40 -12.10 18.13 2.81
C GLY A 40 -13.61 17.88 2.92
N GLY A 41 -14.34 18.40 1.93
CA GLY A 41 -15.81 18.29 1.83
C GLY A 41 -16.23 17.00 1.11
N SER A 42 -16.52 17.09 -0.20
CA SER A 42 -16.84 15.92 -1.04
C SER A 42 -15.62 15.09 -1.47
N HIS A 43 -14.40 15.59 -1.22
CA HIS A 43 -13.13 14.92 -1.46
C HIS A 43 -12.39 14.84 -0.12
N LEU A 44 -11.87 13.66 0.24
CA LEU A 44 -11.12 13.45 1.48
C LEU A 44 -9.64 13.29 1.17
N ASP A 45 -8.82 14.17 1.72
CA ASP A 45 -7.37 14.06 1.69
C ASP A 45 -6.86 13.65 3.08
N CYS A 46 -6.30 12.44 3.16
CA CYS A 46 -5.76 11.87 4.38
C CYS A 46 -4.24 11.75 4.26
N PRO A 47 -3.45 12.53 5.02
CA PRO A 47 -2.00 12.62 4.85
C PRO A 47 -1.24 11.40 5.40
N ASP A 48 -1.85 10.65 6.31
CA ASP A 48 -1.18 9.56 7.03
C ASP A 48 -1.62 8.18 6.53
N GLU A 49 -0.67 7.23 6.54
CA GLU A 49 -0.97 5.80 6.36
C GLU A 49 -1.73 5.26 7.58
N TYR A 50 -3.06 5.20 7.49
CA TYR A 50 -3.87 4.79 8.63
C TYR A 50 -5.17 4.07 8.25
N MET A 51 -5.76 3.44 9.25
CA MET A 51 -7.12 2.91 9.19
C MET A 51 -8.09 4.00 9.67
N TYR A 52 -8.85 4.57 8.74
CA TYR A 52 -9.84 5.59 9.04
C TYR A 52 -11.21 4.95 9.22
N ASN A 53 -11.86 5.25 10.35
CA ASN A 53 -13.28 4.96 10.52
C ASN A 53 -14.08 6.14 9.98
N VAL A 54 -14.76 5.93 8.86
CA VAL A 54 -15.65 6.92 8.24
C VAL A 54 -17.05 6.64 8.75
N SER A 55 -17.60 7.55 9.55
CA SER A 55 -18.99 7.46 10.02
C SER A 55 -19.86 8.52 9.39
N VAL A 56 -21.12 8.20 9.12
CA VAL A 56 -22.13 9.14 8.64
C VAL A 56 -23.33 9.07 9.53
N THR A 57 -23.73 10.24 10.04
CA THR A 57 -24.93 10.40 10.84
C THR A 57 -26.04 10.95 9.97
N PHE A 58 -27.17 10.26 9.95
CA PHE A 58 -28.43 10.71 9.37
C PHE A 58 -29.33 11.17 10.50
N ALA A 59 -29.84 12.41 10.42
CA ALA A 59 -30.78 12.94 11.41
C ALA A 59 -32.01 13.53 10.71
N ASN A 60 -33.20 13.28 11.28
CA ASN A 60 -34.44 13.96 10.92
C ASN A 60 -34.95 14.82 12.10
N HIS A 61 -35.94 15.69 11.84
CA HIS A 61 -36.55 16.55 12.88
C HIS A 61 -37.39 15.78 13.93
N LEU A 62 -37.48 14.46 13.80
CA LEU A 62 -38.28 13.59 14.67
C LEU A 62 -37.43 12.86 15.73
N ALA A 63 -36.16 13.28 15.89
CA ALA A 63 -35.17 12.77 16.85
C ALA A 63 -34.56 11.38 16.53
N ASP A 64 -34.87 10.79 15.38
CA ASP A 64 -34.19 9.57 14.95
C ASP A 64 -32.84 9.91 14.30
N THR A 65 -31.78 9.39 14.93
CA THR A 65 -30.41 9.45 14.39
C THR A 65 -29.93 8.04 14.04
N ALA A 66 -29.54 7.82 12.79
CA ALA A 66 -28.86 6.61 12.37
C ALA A 66 -27.39 6.91 12.08
N VAL A 67 -26.48 6.08 12.58
CA VAL A 67 -25.04 6.18 12.30
C VAL A 67 -24.60 4.94 11.53
N LEU A 68 -24.06 5.14 10.33
CA LEU A 68 -23.39 4.11 9.56
C LEU A 68 -21.89 4.35 9.61
N SER A 69 -21.08 3.29 9.70
CA SER A 69 -19.62 3.44 9.69
C SER A 69 -18.94 2.40 8.82
N ARG A 70 -17.79 2.78 8.24
CA ARG A 70 -16.96 1.89 7.41
C ARG A 70 -15.49 2.20 7.62
N LEU A 71 -14.69 1.15 7.73
CA LEU A 71 -13.23 1.25 7.76
C LEU A 71 -12.67 1.43 6.35
N VAL A 72 -11.80 2.43 6.20
CA VAL A 72 -11.03 2.73 5.00
C VAL A 72 -9.54 2.63 5.34
N ARG A 73 -8.78 1.92 4.51
CA ARG A 73 -7.32 1.82 4.64
C ARG A 73 -6.65 2.76 3.64
N VAL A 74 -5.84 3.67 4.14
CA VAL A 74 -4.99 4.53 3.32
C VAL A 74 -3.56 3.99 3.37
N GLN A 75 -2.91 3.92 2.21
CA GLN A 75 -1.58 3.36 2.04
C GLN A 75 -0.75 4.24 1.11
N VAL A 76 0.56 4.22 1.30
CA VAL A 76 1.53 4.84 0.38
C VAL A 76 1.87 3.82 -0.71
N PRO A 77 1.84 4.18 -2.00
CA PRO A 77 2.17 3.26 -3.07
C PRO A 77 3.63 2.81 -3.00
N ILE A 78 3.89 1.56 -3.38
CA ILE A 78 5.21 0.97 -3.40
C ILE A 78 5.96 1.43 -4.65
N LEU A 79 7.10 2.08 -4.44
CA LEU A 79 7.95 2.62 -5.50
C LEU A 79 9.43 2.40 -5.17
N GLY A 80 10.27 2.30 -6.20
CA GLY A 80 11.73 2.32 -6.06
C GLY A 80 12.31 1.17 -5.24
N VAL A 81 11.74 -0.04 -5.38
CA VAL A 81 12.25 -1.22 -4.69
C VAL A 81 13.64 -1.56 -5.20
N ARG A 82 14.60 -1.69 -4.28
CA ARG A 82 15.97 -2.11 -4.59
C ARG A 82 16.40 -3.22 -3.66
N ILE A 83 16.76 -4.36 -4.21
CA ILE A 83 17.34 -5.47 -3.45
C ILE A 83 18.86 -5.53 -3.57
N VAL A 84 19.48 -6.11 -2.54
CA VAL A 84 20.93 -6.30 -2.47
C VAL A 84 21.26 -7.63 -1.79
N THR A 85 22.49 -8.06 -2.00
CA THR A 85 23.14 -9.12 -1.25
C THR A 85 24.61 -8.74 -1.02
N ASN A 86 25.31 -9.42 -0.12
CA ASN A 86 26.66 -9.04 0.30
C ASN A 86 27.73 -9.34 -0.77
N ALA A 87 27.50 -10.30 -1.64
CA ALA A 87 28.41 -10.73 -2.70
C ALA A 87 27.61 -11.30 -3.88
N THR A 88 28.20 -11.36 -5.07
CA THR A 88 27.54 -11.93 -6.25
C THR A 88 27.97 -13.37 -6.56
N HIS A 89 28.92 -13.90 -5.77
CA HIS A 89 29.49 -15.23 -5.95
C HIS A 89 29.51 -15.97 -4.62
N TYR A 90 28.90 -17.15 -4.60
CA TYR A 90 28.78 -17.99 -3.41
C TYR A 90 29.12 -19.44 -3.73
N LYS A 91 29.56 -20.17 -2.70
CA LYS A 91 29.70 -21.62 -2.78
C LYS A 91 28.31 -22.26 -2.72
N THR A 92 28.12 -23.36 -3.44
CA THR A 92 26.93 -24.21 -3.29
C THR A 92 26.75 -24.62 -1.82
N ASN A 93 25.50 -24.73 -1.37
CA ASN A 93 25.14 -25.03 0.02
C ASN A 93 25.44 -23.92 1.05
N ALA A 94 25.91 -22.74 0.61
CA ALA A 94 26.08 -21.59 1.50
C ALA A 94 24.75 -20.86 1.72
N ILE A 95 24.51 -20.42 2.94
CA ILE A 95 23.37 -19.54 3.26
C ILE A 95 23.70 -18.12 2.82
N VAL A 96 22.90 -17.60 1.90
CA VAL A 96 23.01 -16.25 1.36
C VAL A 96 21.90 -15.39 1.93
N SER A 97 22.23 -14.18 2.36
CA SER A 97 21.23 -13.20 2.81
C SER A 97 20.93 -12.20 1.70
N PHE A 98 19.64 -11.95 1.49
CA PHE A 98 19.09 -10.98 0.57
C PHE A 98 18.26 -9.96 1.35
N TYR A 99 18.33 -8.70 0.94
CA TYR A 99 17.70 -7.60 1.65
C TYR A 99 17.04 -6.63 0.68
N VAL A 100 15.88 -6.11 1.05
CA VAL A 100 15.34 -4.88 0.45
C VAL A 100 16.10 -3.71 1.09
N LEU A 101 16.97 -3.05 0.30
CA LEU A 101 17.74 -1.90 0.77
C LEU A 101 16.87 -0.65 0.90
N GLN A 102 15.97 -0.47 -0.06
CA GLN A 102 15.17 0.74 -0.17
C GLN A 102 13.85 0.40 -0.85
N HIS A 103 12.79 1.02 -0.36
CA HIS A 103 11.51 1.18 -1.05
C HIS A 103 10.78 2.38 -0.45
N GLN A 104 9.85 2.95 -1.21
CA GLN A 104 8.72 3.69 -0.65
C GLN A 104 7.54 2.73 -0.48
N GLY A 105 6.54 3.12 0.30
CA GLY A 105 5.29 2.40 0.39
C GLY A 105 5.04 1.79 1.76
N SER A 106 3.76 1.72 2.10
CA SER A 106 3.28 1.33 3.42
C SER A 106 2.96 -0.16 3.46
N GLN A 107 3.37 -0.85 4.52
CA GLN A 107 3.03 -2.25 4.82
C GLN A 107 3.20 -3.21 3.62
N PRO A 108 4.39 -3.25 3.00
CA PRO A 108 4.64 -4.14 1.88
C PRO A 108 4.65 -5.61 2.33
N LEU A 109 4.12 -6.46 1.47
CA LEU A 109 4.33 -7.90 1.48
C LEU A 109 5.33 -8.25 0.38
N TYR A 110 6.40 -8.94 0.74
CA TYR A 110 7.48 -9.32 -0.17
C TYR A 110 7.32 -10.76 -0.61
N THR A 111 7.27 -10.99 -1.92
CA THR A 111 7.35 -12.31 -2.54
C THR A 111 8.69 -12.43 -3.24
N TRP A 112 9.56 -13.25 -2.67
CA TRP A 112 10.88 -13.55 -3.19
C TRP A 112 10.85 -14.80 -4.06
N ASN A 113 11.50 -14.73 -5.21
CA ASN A 113 11.73 -15.84 -6.12
C ASN A 113 13.24 -16.04 -6.30
N PHE A 114 13.72 -17.21 -5.90
CA PHE A 114 15.13 -17.59 -5.97
C PHE A 114 15.43 -18.54 -7.14
N THR A 115 14.56 -18.65 -8.14
CA THR A 115 14.58 -19.62 -9.27
C THR A 115 14.31 -21.07 -8.91
N ASP A 116 14.74 -21.52 -7.73
CA ASP A 116 14.53 -22.89 -7.21
C ASP A 116 13.55 -22.95 -6.04
N GLY A 117 12.92 -21.82 -5.71
CA GLY A 117 11.86 -21.73 -4.72
C GLY A 117 11.41 -20.30 -4.47
N THR A 118 10.35 -20.17 -3.68
CA THR A 118 9.74 -18.88 -3.35
C THR A 118 9.51 -18.74 -1.85
N ARG A 119 9.53 -17.50 -1.35
CA ARG A 119 9.08 -17.16 -0.01
C ARG A 119 8.27 -15.88 -0.01
N THR A 120 7.21 -15.84 0.77
CA THR A 120 6.38 -14.65 0.94
C THR A 120 6.28 -14.29 2.40
N GLY A 121 6.51 -13.02 2.72
CA GLY A 121 6.46 -12.53 4.09
C GLY A 121 6.70 -11.02 4.19
N PRO A 122 6.44 -10.42 5.36
CA PRO A 122 6.68 -9.00 5.60
C PRO A 122 8.17 -8.68 5.81
N GLU A 123 9.04 -9.68 5.93
CA GLU A 123 10.43 -9.47 6.29
C GLU A 123 11.23 -8.88 5.12
N LEU A 124 11.94 -7.78 5.42
CA LEU A 124 12.86 -7.12 4.49
C LEU A 124 14.08 -7.98 4.14
N GLN A 125 14.40 -8.96 4.98
CA GLN A 125 15.54 -9.85 4.82
C GLN A 125 15.07 -11.29 4.63
N GLN A 126 15.69 -11.99 3.68
CA GLN A 126 15.52 -13.43 3.50
C GLN A 126 16.87 -14.14 3.44
N GLN A 127 16.91 -15.34 3.98
CA GLN A 127 18.04 -16.25 3.86
C GLN A 127 17.69 -17.41 2.95
N TRP A 128 18.53 -17.69 1.97
CA TRP A 128 18.32 -18.76 1.00
C TRP A 128 19.58 -19.58 0.78
N ASN A 129 19.41 -20.83 0.36
CA ASN A 129 20.51 -21.75 0.11
C ASN A 129 20.34 -22.40 -1.27
N PHE A 130 21.26 -22.13 -2.18
CA PHE A 130 21.30 -22.74 -3.50
C PHE A 130 22.02 -24.09 -3.45
N THR A 131 21.29 -25.16 -3.79
CA THR A 131 21.81 -26.54 -3.74
C THR A 131 22.47 -26.98 -5.05
N SER A 132 22.24 -26.24 -6.14
CA SER A 132 22.81 -26.55 -7.46
C SER A 132 23.57 -25.35 -8.04
N PRO A 133 24.76 -25.59 -8.64
CA PRO A 133 25.60 -24.53 -9.20
C PRO A 133 24.96 -23.90 -10.44
N GLY A 134 25.39 -22.69 -10.77
CA GLY A 134 24.95 -21.95 -11.95
C GLY A 134 24.52 -20.51 -11.63
N PRO A 135 24.34 -19.66 -12.65
CA PRO A 135 23.81 -18.32 -12.46
C PRO A 135 22.37 -18.39 -11.95
N ARG A 136 22.05 -17.52 -10.98
CA ARG A 136 20.72 -17.40 -10.36
C ARG A 136 20.30 -15.93 -10.41
N THR A 137 19.08 -15.69 -10.85
CA THR A 137 18.47 -14.35 -10.75
C THR A 137 17.50 -14.38 -9.59
N VAL A 138 17.74 -13.53 -8.60
CA VAL A 138 16.83 -13.41 -7.46
C VAL A 138 15.93 -12.22 -7.70
N GLN A 139 14.62 -12.44 -7.60
CA GLN A 139 13.62 -11.40 -7.77
C GLN A 139 12.84 -11.22 -6.47
N THR A 140 12.46 -9.99 -6.16
CA THR A 140 11.41 -9.70 -5.19
C THR A 140 10.29 -8.93 -5.87
N GLU A 141 9.05 -9.29 -5.55
CA GLU A 141 7.86 -8.50 -5.81
C GLU A 141 7.36 -7.96 -4.47
N SER A 142 7.24 -6.65 -4.35
CA SER A 142 6.76 -5.95 -3.16
C SER A 142 5.36 -5.41 -3.46
N THR A 143 4.37 -5.82 -2.68
CA THR A 143 2.96 -5.46 -2.92
C THR A 143 2.27 -4.91 -1.68
N ASN A 144 1.30 -4.03 -1.86
CA ASN A 144 0.32 -3.65 -0.84
C ASN A 144 -1.08 -3.60 -1.47
N TYR A 145 -2.09 -3.11 -0.75
CA TYR A 145 -3.48 -3.16 -1.23
C TYR A 145 -3.76 -2.22 -2.41
N ILE A 146 -2.83 -1.33 -2.75
CA ILE A 146 -3.04 -0.29 -3.77
C ILE A 146 -2.00 -0.33 -4.90
N SER A 147 -0.90 -1.07 -4.76
CA SER A 147 0.21 -1.03 -5.70
C SER A 147 1.18 -2.21 -5.54
N GLY A 148 2.00 -2.43 -6.57
CA GLY A 148 3.10 -3.38 -6.53
C GLY A 148 4.30 -2.87 -7.33
N ASN A 149 5.49 -3.34 -6.97
CA ASN A 149 6.75 -3.04 -7.64
C ASN A 149 7.70 -4.23 -7.52
N TRP A 150 8.68 -4.37 -8.41
CA TRP A 150 9.59 -5.50 -8.42
C TRP A 150 11.05 -5.06 -8.59
N SER A 151 11.97 -5.89 -8.13
CA SER A 151 13.42 -5.69 -8.27
C SER A 151 14.11 -7.04 -8.43
N ASN A 152 15.24 -7.07 -9.12
CA ASN A 152 16.05 -8.27 -9.29
C ASN A 152 17.56 -7.97 -9.15
N ILE A 153 18.33 -9.01 -8.82
CA ILE A 153 19.80 -9.03 -8.84
C ILE A 153 20.33 -10.37 -9.36
#